data_AF-A0A9D1Y8A2-F1
#
_entry.id   AF-A0A9D1Y8A2-F1
#
_cell.length_a   1.000
_cell.length_b   1.000
_cell.length_c   1.000
_cell.angle_alpha   90.00
_cell.angle_beta   90.00
_cell.angle_gamma   90.00
#
_symmetry.space_group_name_H-M   'P 1'
#
loop_
_entity.id
_entity.type
_entity.pdbx_description
1 polymer ?
#
loop_
_entity_poly.entity_id
_entity_poly.type
_entity_poly.pdbx_seq_one_letter_code
_entity_poly.pdbx_strand_id
1 'polypeptide(L)' 'MCLWNLEGCDFSQRQLLCGGEVYFGSLPPGAYGLALCGGEETQALELRLPPGASVSVTLYGGSGVYTWRREWWHSSLNLP' A
#
# COMPACT_ATOMS: atom_id res chain seq x y z
N MET A 1 3.19 -8.77 1.72
CA MET A 1 3.20 -7.34 1.36
C MET A 1 3.68 -6.55 2.56
N CYS A 2 4.65 -5.68 2.35
CA CYS A 2 5.23 -4.81 3.35
C CYS A 2 5.00 -3.36 2.91
N LEU A 3 4.50 -2.51 3.79
CA LEU A 3 4.37 -1.07 3.59
C LEU A 3 5.14 -0.39 4.72
N TRP A 4 6.01 0.56 4.41
CA TRP A 4 6.73 1.35 5.41
C TRP A 4 6.72 2.82 5.04
N ASN A 5 6.68 3.68 6.05
CA ASN A 5 6.85 5.11 5.88
C ASN A 5 8.35 5.40 5.66
N LEU A 6 8.68 6.22 4.67
CA LEU A 6 10.05 6.63 4.36
C LEU A 6 10.51 7.83 5.20
N GLU A 7 9.56 8.59 5.73
CA GLU A 7 9.77 9.79 6.52
C GLU A 7 9.53 9.54 8.02
N GLY A 8 9.18 8.32 8.40
CA GLY A 8 8.89 7.90 9.78
C GLY A 8 9.24 6.44 10.04
N CYS A 9 8.81 5.92 11.20
CA CYS A 9 9.07 4.53 11.61
C CYS A 9 7.84 3.62 11.47
N ASP A 10 6.76 4.10 10.83
CA ASP A 10 5.55 3.30 10.64
C ASP A 10 5.80 2.16 9.66
N PHE A 11 5.45 0.95 10.09
CA PHE A 11 5.56 -0.28 9.30
C PHE A 11 4.27 -1.07 9.41
N SER A 12 3.75 -1.53 8.28
CA SER A 12 2.58 -2.39 8.19
C SER A 12 2.85 -3.54 7.24
N GLN A 13 2.70 -4.76 7.75
CA GLN A 13 2.82 -5.98 6.94
C GLN A 13 1.46 -6.66 6.83
N ARG A 14 1.10 -7.03 5.61
CA ARG A 14 -0.11 -7.80 5.32
C ARG A 14 0.22 -8.96 4.40
N GLN A 15 -0.33 -10.12 4.70
CA GLN A 15 -0.20 -11.29 3.84
C GLN A 15 -1.12 -11.11 2.63
N LEU A 16 -0.57 -11.34 1.44
CA LEU A 16 -1.32 -11.27 0.20
C LEU A 16 -1.53 -12.70 -0.27
N LEU A 17 -2.78 -13.17 -0.20
CA LEU A 17 -3.14 -14.48 -0.70
C LEU A 17 -3.17 -14.42 -2.23
N CYS A 18 -2.78 -15.51 -2.91
CA CYS A 18 -2.80 -15.55 -4.39
C CYS A 18 -4.18 -15.16 -4.94
N GLY A 19 -4.23 -14.17 -5.84
CA GLY A 19 -5.51 -13.65 -6.36
C GLY A 19 -6.24 -12.69 -5.43
N GLY A 20 -5.60 -12.23 -4.36
CA GLY A 20 -6.20 -11.37 -3.34
C GLY A 20 -5.94 -9.88 -3.53
N GLU A 21 -6.79 -9.07 -2.89
CA GLU A 21 -6.61 -7.64 -2.68
C GLU A 21 -6.18 -7.37 -1.24
N VAL A 22 -5.24 -6.47 -1.05
CA VAL A 22 -4.82 -5.95 0.25
C VAL A 22 -5.08 -4.45 0.29
N TYR A 23 -5.73 -4.01 1.36
CA TYR A 23 -6.04 -2.61 1.60
C TYR A 23 -5.24 -2.06 2.78
N PHE A 24 -4.63 -0.90 2.58
CA PHE A 24 -4.00 -0.06 3.60
C PHE A 24 -4.78 1.26 3.67
N GLY A 25 -5.55 1.42 4.75
CA GLY A 25 -6.35 2.61 5.00
C GLY A 25 -5.80 3.46 6.15
N SER A 26 -6.28 4.70 6.22
CA SER A 26 -5.92 5.66 7.27
C SER A 26 -4.42 5.90 7.39
N LEU A 27 -3.71 5.91 6.25
CA LEU A 27 -2.29 6.22 6.24
C LEU A 27 -2.10 7.73 6.43
N PRO A 28 -1.14 8.16 7.27
CA PRO A 28 -0.72 9.56 7.29
C PRO A 28 -0.30 10.04 5.89
N PRO A 29 -0.35 11.36 5.63
CA PRO A 29 0.32 11.91 4.47
C PRO A 29 1.83 11.66 4.55
N GLY A 30 2.46 11.37 3.42
CA GLY A 30 3.91 11.19 3.37
C GLY A 30 4.38 10.27 2.25
N ALA A 31 5.68 10.02 2.24
CA ALA A 31 6.30 9.04 1.35
C ALA A 31 6.31 7.65 1.98
N TYR A 32 5.95 6.64 1.20
CA TYR A 32 5.88 5.24 1.63
C TYR A 32 6.60 4.34 0.64
N GLY A 33 7.32 3.34 1.14
CA GLY A 33 7.76 2.20 0.35
C GLY A 33 6.77 1.06 0.48
N LEU A 34 6.42 0.45 -0.65
CA LEU A 34 5.60 -0.75 -0.71
C LEU A 34 6.43 -1.85 -1.37
N ALA A 35 6.57 -3.01 -0.73
CA ALA A 35 7.18 -4.18 -1.34
C ALA A 35 6.34 -5.44 -1.24
N LEU A 36 6.37 -6.22 -2.32
CA LEU A 36 5.91 -7.60 -2.32
C LEU A 36 7.00 -8.48 -1.69
N CYS A 37 6.89 -8.64 -0.38
CA CYS A 37 7.69 -9.62 0.36
C CYS A 37 7.13 -11.04 0.07
N GLY A 38 7.67 -11.73 -0.93
CA GLY A 38 7.32 -13.12 -1.26
C GLY A 38 7.95 -13.62 -2.56
N GLY A 39 8.89 -14.57 -2.47
CA GLY A 39 9.68 -15.11 -3.60
C GLY A 39 11.15 -14.68 -3.57
N GLU A 40 11.90 -14.97 -4.64
CA GLU A 40 13.31 -14.53 -4.80
C GLU A 40 13.44 -13.05 -5.18
N GLU A 41 12.37 -12.45 -5.72
CA GLU A 41 12.39 -11.08 -6.22
C GLU A 41 11.54 -10.17 -5.32
N THR A 42 12.17 -9.14 -4.75
CA THR A 42 11.48 -8.10 -3.97
C THR A 42 11.29 -6.88 -4.86
N GLN A 43 10.09 -6.70 -5.38
CA GLN A 43 9.75 -5.47 -6.09
C GLN A 43 9.25 -4.44 -5.09
N ALA A 44 10.00 -3.34 -4.99
CA ALA A 44 9.71 -2.21 -4.11
C ALA A 44 9.27 -1.00 -4.94
N LEU A 45 8.30 -0.26 -4.42
CA LEU A 45 7.66 0.84 -5.11
C LEU A 45 7.46 2.01 -4.14
N GLU A 46 7.96 3.17 -4.52
CA GLU A 46 7.79 4.40 -3.75
C GLU A 46 6.46 5.07 -4.09
N LEU A 47 5.76 5.48 -3.04
CA LEU A 47 4.45 6.12 -3.04
C LEU A 47 4.56 7.46 -2.34
N ARG A 48 3.90 8.49 -2.87
CA ARG A 48 3.59 9.71 -2.10
C ARG A 48 2.09 9.81 -1.92
N LEU A 49 1.66 9.79 -0.67
CA LEU A 49 0.26 9.83 -0.27
C LEU A 49 -0.12 11.22 0.22
N PRO A 50 -1.17 11.85 -0.36
CA PRO A 50 -1.74 13.05 0.21
C PRO A 50 -2.50 12.73 1.52
N PRO A 51 -2.86 13.75 2.32
CA PRO A 51 -3.62 13.55 3.55
C PRO A 51 -4.93 12.79 3.29
N GLY A 52 -5.20 11.76 4.11
CA GLY A 52 -6.43 10.96 4.02
C GLY A 52 -6.44 9.89 2.92
N ALA A 53 -5.35 9.73 2.17
CA ALA A 53 -5.27 8.72 1.13
C ALA A 53 -5.20 7.29 1.68
N SER A 54 -5.73 6.36 0.89
CA SER A 54 -5.60 4.93 1.09
C SER A 54 -4.96 4.29 -0.13
N VAL A 55 -4.43 3.08 0.05
CA VAL A 55 -3.82 2.29 -1.01
C VAL A 55 -4.42 0.90 -1.00
N SER A 56 -4.94 0.46 -2.14
CA SER A 56 -5.25 -0.95 -2.36
C SER A 56 -4.28 -1.55 -3.36
N VAL A 57 -3.95 -2.83 -3.16
CA VAL A 57 -3.06 -3.56 -4.04
C VAL A 57 -3.66 -4.91 -4.34
N THR A 58 -3.88 -5.16 -5.62
CA THR A 58 -4.48 -6.38 -6.14
C THR A 58 -3.41 -7.20 -6.84
N LEU A 59 -3.33 -8.48 -6.51
CA LEU A 59 -2.51 -9.44 -7.25
C LEU A 59 -3.42 -10.27 -8.14
N TYR A 60 -3.21 -10.22 -9.45
CA TYR A 60 -3.92 -11.08 -10.37
C TYR A 60 -3.28 -12.48 -10.35
N GLY A 61 -4.04 -13.45 -9.83
CA GLY A 61 -3.61 -14.85 -9.77
C GLY A 61 -3.39 -15.40 -11.18
N GLY A 62 -2.18 -15.86 -11.47
CA GLY A 62 -1.82 -16.53 -12.74
C GLY A 62 -0.72 -15.83 -13.54
N SER A 63 -0.48 -14.53 -13.35
CA SER A 63 0.50 -13.76 -14.14
C SER A 63 1.60 -13.11 -13.30
N GLY A 64 1.50 -13.12 -11.97
CA GLY A 64 2.42 -12.37 -11.10
C GLY A 64 2.29 -10.85 -11.26
N VAL A 65 1.31 -10.38 -12.04
CA VAL A 65 1.06 -8.97 -12.25
C VAL A 65 0.26 -8.43 -11.07
N TYR A 66 0.80 -7.39 -10.44
CA TYR A 66 0.12 -6.64 -9.41
C TYR A 66 -0.29 -5.26 -9.93
N THR A 67 -1.45 -4.80 -9.50
CA THR A 67 -1.90 -3.44 -9.72
C THR A 67 -2.19 -2.80 -8.38
N TRP A 68 -1.60 -1.65 -8.18
CA TRP A 68 -1.94 -0.74 -7.10
C TRP A 68 -2.99 0.29 -7.53
N ARG A 69 -3.82 0.71 -6.58
CA ARG A 69 -4.75 1.80 -6.75
C ARG A 69 -4.64 2.73 -5.55
N ARG A 70 -4.44 4.02 -5.85
CA ARG A 70 -4.58 5.08 -4.85
C ARG A 70 -6.05 5.43 -4.74
N GLU A 71 -6.61 5.13 -3.59
CA GLU A 71 -7.99 5.44 -3.24
C GLU A 71 -8.00 6.80 -2.52
N TRP A 72 -8.63 7.79 -3.13
CA TRP A 72 -8.85 9.09 -2.52
C TRP A 72 -10.13 9.00 -1.70
N TRP A 73 -10.06 8.39 -0.52
CA TRP A 73 -11.12 8.59 0.44
C TRP A 73 -10.91 9.99 1.02
N HIS A 74 -11.78 10.93 0.66
CA HIS A 74 -12.00 12.09 1.50
C HIS A 74 -12.56 11.55 2.83
N SER A 75 -11.68 11.09 3.72
CA SER A 75 -12.09 10.86 5.10
C SER A 75 -12.54 12.23 5.61
N SER A 76 -13.83 12.35 5.86
CA SER A 76 -14.49 13.49 6.48
C SER A 76 -14.03 13.76 7.93
N LEU A 77 -12.87 13.23 8.32
CA LEU A 77 -12.20 13.43 9.60
C LEU A 77 -11.12 14.51 9.55
N ASN A 78 -10.87 15.13 8.39
CA ASN A 78 -10.26 16.47 8.33
C ASN A 78 -11.38 17.52 8.36
N LEU A 79 -12.06 17.67 9.49
CA LEU A 79 -12.73 18.93 9.81
C LEU A 79 -11.72 19.83 10.55
N PRO A 80 -11.70 21.14 10.22
CA PRO A 80 -10.65 22.10 10.58
C PRO A 80 -10.49 22.33 12.10
#